data_AF-I3UG32-F1
#
_entry.id   AF-I3UG32-F1
#
_cell.length_a   1.000
_cell.length_b   1.000
_cell.length_c   1.000
_cell.angle_alpha   90.00
_cell.angle_beta   90.00
_cell.angle_gamma   90.00
#
_symmetry.space_group_name_H-M   'P 1'
#
loop_
_entity.id
_entity.type
_entity.pdbx_description
1 polymer ?
#
loop_
_entity_poly.entity_id
_entity_poly.type
_entity_poly.pdbx_seq_one_letter_code
_entity_poly.pdbx_strand_id
1 'polypeptide(L)'
;MNAPLREKSYFDKRVTQEMSKHLQVVERDTKETMAYACRILAMTEQEAGLAGQISVRSERPGAYWTLRFGLGFDEAKPEDFIEVDRDLNTLTGAGMANPATRFHLWVYDARPDVNCIIHTHSPWASALAAARQPLVISQMDMTPLHNDCAFLGEWPGVPIADDEGVIISEALGEKKAIILAHHGYLTAGTSCEEATYLSVYLERAARMQIRAQAFGKLTPVDDTLAAEAHDYLLKTSIVKATFNYWCRQTHGIAALDLK
;
A
#
# COMPACT_ATOMS: atom_id res chain seq x y z
N MET A 1 33.11 -13.92 -28.49
CA MET A 1 33.24 -12.93 -27.41
C MET A 1 33.25 -13.69 -26.10
N ASN A 2 34.41 -13.88 -25.46
CA ASN A 2 34.55 -14.63 -24.20
C ASN A 2 34.80 -13.68 -23.02
N ALA A 3 33.85 -12.78 -22.77
CA ALA A 3 33.88 -12.06 -21.50
C ALA A 3 33.39 -13.02 -20.39
N PRO A 4 34.08 -13.12 -19.24
CA PRO A 4 33.59 -13.92 -18.13
C PRO A 4 32.23 -13.40 -17.65
N LEU A 5 31.32 -14.33 -17.32
CA LEU A 5 30.04 -13.98 -16.71
C LEU A 5 30.32 -13.35 -15.34
N ARG A 6 29.58 -12.29 -15.02
CA ARG A 6 29.68 -11.59 -13.74
C ARG A 6 28.53 -12.04 -12.85
N GLU A 7 28.82 -12.18 -11.56
CA GLU A 7 27.84 -12.51 -10.54
C GLU A 7 26.72 -11.47 -10.45
N LYS A 8 25.50 -11.89 -10.10
CA LYS A 8 24.37 -10.97 -9.92
C LYS A 8 24.63 -9.90 -8.86
N SER A 9 25.35 -10.24 -7.79
CA SER A 9 25.77 -9.31 -6.73
C SER A 9 26.64 -8.14 -7.22
N TYR A 10 27.41 -8.32 -8.30
CA TYR A 10 28.15 -7.25 -8.94
C TYR A 10 27.17 -6.21 -9.54
N PHE A 11 26.15 -6.67 -10.24
CA PHE A 11 25.16 -5.80 -10.86
C PHE A 11 24.27 -5.15 -9.82
N ASP A 12 23.83 -5.87 -8.78
CA ASP A 12 22.99 -5.30 -7.71
C ASP A 12 23.68 -4.12 -7.00
N LYS A 13 24.96 -4.29 -6.62
CA LYS A 13 25.74 -3.21 -6.00
C LYS A 13 25.89 -2.01 -6.92
N ARG A 14 26.26 -2.25 -8.18
CA ARG A 14 26.42 -1.19 -9.17
C ARG A 14 25.11 -0.46 -9.40
N VAL A 15 24.02 -1.18 -9.64
CA VAL A 15 22.69 -0.58 -9.93
C VAL A 15 22.19 0.20 -8.72
N THR A 16 22.39 -0.30 -7.50
CA THR A 16 22.07 0.44 -6.27
C THR A 16 22.81 1.79 -6.22
N GLN A 17 24.11 1.80 -6.54
CA GLN A 17 24.89 3.05 -6.59
C GLN A 17 24.38 3.99 -7.69
N GLU A 18 24.15 3.48 -8.90
CA GLU A 18 23.68 4.29 -10.02
C GLU A 18 22.27 4.85 -9.77
N MET A 19 21.37 4.09 -9.16
CA MET A 19 20.06 4.57 -8.72
C MET A 19 20.19 5.75 -7.77
N SER A 20 21.10 5.68 -6.78
CA SER A 20 21.31 6.79 -5.84
C SER A 20 21.83 8.07 -6.50
N LYS A 21 22.54 7.96 -7.63
CA LYS A 21 23.05 9.11 -8.39
C LYS A 21 22.03 9.70 -9.36
N HIS A 22 21.19 8.86 -9.95
CA HIS A 22 20.38 9.24 -11.12
C HIS A 22 18.88 9.35 -10.85
N LEU A 23 18.36 8.72 -9.80
CA LEU A 23 16.95 8.86 -9.44
C LEU A 23 16.74 10.14 -8.63
N GLN A 24 15.73 10.92 -9.02
CA GLN A 24 15.39 12.16 -8.32
C GLN A 24 14.80 11.87 -6.93
N VAL A 25 15.36 12.53 -5.92
CA VAL A 25 14.75 12.65 -4.60
C VAL A 25 13.81 13.86 -4.65
N VAL A 26 12.52 13.61 -4.42
CA VAL A 26 11.51 14.66 -4.32
C VAL A 26 11.03 14.67 -2.88
N GLU A 27 11.31 15.76 -2.17
CA GLU A 27 10.80 15.97 -0.83
C GLU A 27 9.38 16.56 -0.92
N ARG A 28 8.49 16.02 -0.10
CA ARG A 28 7.10 16.47 0.07
C ARG A 28 6.78 16.46 1.54
N ASP A 29 5.91 17.35 1.97
CA ASP A 29 5.36 17.23 3.31
C ASP A 29 4.45 15.99 3.42
N THR A 30 4.16 15.56 4.66
CA THR A 30 3.36 14.37 4.93
C THR A 30 1.97 14.45 4.29
N LYS A 31 1.29 15.59 4.37
CA LYS A 31 -0.08 15.74 3.88
C LYS A 31 -0.11 15.83 2.35
N GLU A 32 0.89 16.44 1.73
CA GLU A 32 1.08 16.40 0.29
C GLU A 32 1.31 14.97 -0.21
N THR A 33 2.17 14.22 0.47
CA THR A 33 2.42 12.80 0.14
C THR A 33 1.14 11.97 0.27
N MET A 34 0.38 12.15 1.35
CA MET A 34 -0.91 11.46 1.54
C MET A 34 -1.95 11.88 0.50
N ALA A 35 -2.02 13.15 0.10
CA ALA A 35 -2.93 13.62 -0.96
C ALA A 35 -2.61 12.93 -2.30
N TYR A 36 -1.32 12.83 -2.65
CA TYR A 36 -0.90 12.06 -3.81
C TYR A 36 -1.23 10.58 -3.69
N ALA A 37 -1.02 9.97 -2.52
CA ALA A 37 -1.38 8.57 -2.29
C ALA A 37 -2.87 8.34 -2.57
N CYS A 38 -3.78 9.15 -1.99
CA CYS A 38 -5.20 9.08 -2.30
C CYS A 38 -5.48 9.17 -3.80
N ARG A 39 -4.91 10.16 -4.49
CA ARG A 39 -5.13 10.32 -5.94
C ARG A 39 -4.57 9.18 -6.77
N ILE A 40 -3.47 8.55 -6.34
CA ILE A 40 -2.92 7.34 -6.97
C ILE A 40 -3.88 6.17 -6.79
N LEU A 41 -4.46 5.99 -5.59
CA LEU A 41 -5.46 4.96 -5.32
C LEU A 41 -6.70 5.16 -6.21
N ALA A 42 -7.21 6.39 -6.33
CA ALA A 42 -8.34 6.70 -7.21
C ALA A 42 -7.99 6.50 -8.70
N MET A 43 -6.83 6.96 -9.15
CA MET A 43 -6.36 6.74 -10.53
C MET A 43 -6.21 5.24 -10.86
N THR A 44 -5.99 4.40 -9.84
CA THR A 44 -5.89 2.94 -9.99
C THR A 44 -7.19 2.21 -9.69
N GLU A 45 -8.32 2.93 -9.64
CA GLU A 45 -9.69 2.39 -9.48
C GLU A 45 -9.87 1.63 -8.16
N GLN A 46 -9.23 2.08 -7.08
CA GLN A 46 -9.29 1.45 -5.77
C GLN A 46 -10.29 2.12 -4.81
N GLU A 47 -11.05 3.09 -5.28
CA GLU A 47 -12.11 3.75 -4.54
C GLU A 47 -13.35 2.87 -4.36
N ALA A 48 -14.04 3.03 -3.24
CA ALA A 48 -15.29 2.33 -2.92
C ALA A 48 -16.29 3.28 -2.25
N GLY A 49 -16.62 4.37 -2.95
CA GLY A 49 -17.37 5.48 -2.36
C GLY A 49 -16.58 6.14 -1.24
N LEU A 50 -17.17 6.25 -0.04
CA LEU A 50 -16.51 6.82 1.15
C LEU A 50 -15.85 5.76 2.06
N ALA A 51 -15.85 4.49 1.63
CA ALA A 51 -15.07 3.45 2.28
C ALA A 51 -13.59 3.53 1.85
N GLY A 52 -12.72 2.92 2.65
CA GLY A 52 -11.28 3.06 2.54
C GLY A 52 -10.73 4.17 3.43
N GLN A 53 -9.53 3.93 3.95
CA GLN A 53 -8.84 4.83 4.86
C GLN A 53 -7.36 4.84 4.55
N ILE A 54 -6.74 6.00 4.70
CA ILE A 54 -5.28 6.16 4.76
C ILE A 54 -4.93 6.88 6.05
N SER A 55 -3.91 6.39 6.74
CA SER A 55 -3.37 7.06 7.91
C SER A 55 -1.85 7.07 7.89
N VAL A 56 -1.25 8.08 8.52
CA VAL A 56 0.19 8.19 8.76
C VAL A 56 0.43 8.61 10.21
N ARG A 57 1.48 8.12 10.88
CA ARG A 57 1.83 8.63 12.22
C ARG A 57 2.16 10.11 12.16
N SER A 58 1.70 10.87 13.16
CA SER A 58 2.12 12.26 13.32
C SER A 58 3.47 12.34 14.04
N GLU A 59 4.14 13.48 13.90
CA GLU A 59 5.28 13.84 14.74
C GLU A 59 4.86 14.01 16.21
N ARG A 60 3.59 14.33 16.47
CA ARG A 60 3.02 14.33 17.82
C ARG A 60 2.86 12.89 18.32
N PRO A 61 3.49 12.50 19.44
CA PRO A 61 3.37 11.15 19.98
C PRO A 61 1.91 10.74 20.23
N GLY A 62 1.54 9.53 19.78
CA GLY A 62 0.18 9.00 19.94
C GLY A 62 -0.88 9.64 19.06
N ALA A 63 -0.49 10.45 18.07
CA ALA A 63 -1.40 11.06 17.10
C ALA A 63 -1.10 10.61 15.67
N TYR A 64 -2.12 10.74 14.80
CA TYR A 64 -2.11 10.20 13.45
C TYR A 64 -2.79 11.16 12.48
N TRP A 65 -2.23 11.32 11.28
CA TRP A 65 -2.88 12.00 10.16
C TRP A 65 -3.82 11.05 9.44
N THR A 66 -5.00 11.49 9.05
CA THR A 66 -5.96 10.75 8.21
C THR A 66 -6.75 11.71 7.33
N LEU A 67 -7.25 11.24 6.18
CA LEU A 67 -8.21 12.00 5.39
C LEU A 67 -9.49 12.19 6.23
N ARG A 68 -10.00 13.43 6.31
CA ARG A 68 -11.28 13.69 6.97
C ARG A 68 -12.42 12.95 6.26
N PHE A 69 -13.36 12.43 7.03
CA PHE A 69 -14.49 11.69 6.49
C PHE A 69 -15.41 12.59 5.67
N GLY A 70 -16.00 12.01 4.62
CA GLY A 70 -16.90 12.71 3.69
C GLY A 70 -16.25 13.15 2.37
N LEU A 71 -15.02 12.70 2.09
CA LEU A 71 -14.33 12.92 0.81
C LEU A 71 -13.94 11.59 0.17
N GLY A 72 -14.04 11.52 -1.15
CA GLY A 72 -13.39 10.50 -1.97
C GLY A 72 -11.87 10.69 -2.02
N PHE A 73 -11.16 9.64 -2.40
CA PHE A 73 -9.69 9.70 -2.57
C PHE A 73 -9.26 10.61 -3.73
N ASP A 74 -10.07 10.76 -4.77
CA ASP A 74 -9.85 11.69 -5.88
C ASP A 74 -10.00 13.16 -5.47
N GLU A 75 -10.80 13.44 -4.44
CA GLU A 75 -11.04 14.79 -3.92
C GLU A 75 -9.94 15.29 -2.99
N ALA A 76 -9.08 14.39 -2.49
CA ALA A 76 -8.11 14.68 -1.44
C ALA A 76 -7.14 15.81 -1.81
N LYS A 77 -6.96 16.75 -0.87
CA LYS A 77 -5.94 17.81 -0.89
C LYS A 77 -5.19 17.85 0.45
N PRO A 78 -3.98 18.44 0.51
CA PRO A 78 -3.20 18.51 1.75
C PRO A 78 -3.92 19.17 2.95
N GLU A 79 -4.85 20.08 2.68
CA GLU A 79 -5.69 20.76 3.68
C GLU A 79 -6.83 19.89 4.25
N ASP A 80 -7.17 18.78 3.58
CA ASP A 80 -8.24 17.87 4.01
C ASP A 80 -7.79 16.82 5.03
N PHE A 81 -6.49 16.72 5.29
CA PHE A 81 -5.95 15.82 6.30
C PHE A 81 -6.04 16.44 7.68
N ILE A 82 -6.59 15.65 8.60
CA ILE A 82 -6.74 15.99 10.01
C ILE A 82 -5.81 15.12 10.85
N GLU A 83 -5.33 15.68 11.95
CA GLU A 83 -4.58 14.95 12.97
C GLU A 83 -5.56 14.49 14.05
N VAL A 84 -5.49 13.23 14.45
CA VAL A 84 -6.37 12.63 15.45
C VAL A 84 -5.59 11.90 16.55
N ASP A 85 -6.20 11.77 17.73
CA ASP A 85 -5.68 10.95 18.82
C ASP A 85 -6.09 9.46 18.69
N ARG A 86 -5.81 8.68 19.75
CA ARG A 86 -6.10 7.23 19.80
C ARG A 86 -7.59 6.87 19.78
N ASP A 87 -8.45 7.83 20.10
CA ASP A 87 -9.90 7.71 20.10
C ASP A 87 -10.55 8.38 18.89
N LEU A 88 -9.73 8.76 17.89
CA LEU A 88 -10.13 9.45 16.66
C LEU A 88 -10.71 10.85 16.91
N ASN A 89 -10.42 11.49 18.05
CA ASN A 89 -10.77 12.89 18.26
C ASN A 89 -9.84 13.77 17.44
N THR A 90 -10.41 14.73 16.70
CA THR A 90 -9.65 15.69 15.90
C THR A 90 -8.84 16.62 16.80
N LEU A 91 -7.51 16.56 16.67
CA LEU A 91 -6.54 17.42 17.35
C LEU A 91 -6.15 18.64 16.49
N THR A 92 -6.02 18.45 15.17
CA THR A 92 -5.66 19.50 14.21
C THR A 92 -6.49 19.36 12.93
N GLY A 93 -6.94 20.49 12.37
CA GLY A 93 -7.76 20.54 11.16
C GLY A 93 -9.26 20.60 11.46
N ALA A 94 -10.10 20.37 10.44
CA ALA A 94 -11.56 20.47 10.55
C ALA A 94 -12.26 19.21 10.03
N GLY A 95 -13.31 18.78 10.73
CA GLY A 95 -14.05 17.56 10.43
C GLY A 95 -13.75 16.43 11.41
N MET A 96 -14.07 15.21 11.01
CA MET A 96 -13.90 14.00 11.81
C MET A 96 -13.17 12.92 11.01
N ALA A 97 -12.52 11.98 11.69
CA ALA A 97 -11.97 10.81 11.02
C ALA A 97 -13.07 9.86 10.56
N ASN A 98 -12.76 9.01 9.58
CA ASN A 98 -13.59 7.84 9.30
C ASN A 98 -13.53 6.92 10.54
N PRO A 99 -14.66 6.52 11.16
CA PRO A 99 -14.65 5.66 12.34
C PRO A 99 -13.90 4.33 12.13
N ALA A 100 -13.90 3.82 10.89
CA ALA A 100 -13.17 2.60 10.54
C ALA A 100 -11.64 2.79 10.54
N THR A 101 -11.10 4.01 10.67
CA THR A 101 -9.66 4.20 10.91
C THR A 101 -9.22 3.59 12.25
N ARG A 102 -10.15 3.21 13.14
CA ARG A 102 -9.85 2.68 14.47
C ARG A 102 -8.93 1.44 14.44
N PHE A 103 -9.13 0.50 13.53
CA PHE A 103 -8.26 -0.69 13.47
C PHE A 103 -6.83 -0.39 12.99
N HIS A 104 -6.61 0.71 12.26
CA HIS A 104 -5.26 1.16 11.92
C HIS A 104 -4.45 1.45 13.20
N LEU A 105 -5.10 2.00 14.22
CA LEU A 105 -4.47 2.38 15.48
C LEU A 105 -3.98 1.15 16.26
N TRP A 106 -4.73 0.05 16.21
CA TRP A 106 -4.31 -1.24 16.77
C TRP A 106 -3.09 -1.82 16.03
N VAL A 107 -3.06 -1.72 14.70
CA VAL A 107 -1.89 -2.10 13.92
C VAL A 107 -0.69 -1.24 14.29
N TYR A 108 -0.84 0.08 14.43
CA TYR A 108 0.25 0.96 14.89
C TYR A 108 0.75 0.59 16.30
N ASP A 109 -0.13 0.27 17.24
CA ASP A 109 0.28 -0.13 18.59
C ASP A 109 1.11 -1.42 18.55
N ALA A 110 0.71 -2.40 17.75
CA ALA A 110 1.43 -3.66 17.56
C ALA A 110 2.70 -3.55 16.71
N ARG A 111 2.78 -2.54 15.83
CA ARG A 111 3.84 -2.37 14.82
C ARG A 111 4.47 -0.98 14.88
N PRO A 112 5.46 -0.76 15.77
CA PRO A 112 6.20 0.51 15.85
C PRO A 112 6.96 0.87 14.56
N ASP A 113 7.31 -0.12 13.74
CA ASP A 113 7.98 0.06 12.45
C ASP A 113 7.06 0.60 11.35
N VAL A 114 5.74 0.41 11.48
CA VAL A 114 4.76 0.87 10.51
C VAL A 114 4.49 2.36 10.71
N ASN A 115 4.58 3.12 9.62
CA ASN A 115 4.37 4.56 9.60
C ASN A 115 3.16 4.98 8.77
N CYS A 116 2.74 4.17 7.79
CA CYS A 116 1.54 4.41 6.98
C CYS A 116 0.71 3.14 6.83
N ILE A 117 -0.61 3.29 6.87
CA ILE A 117 -1.56 2.21 6.64
C ILE A 117 -2.56 2.66 5.59
N ILE A 118 -2.85 1.80 4.63
CA ILE A 118 -3.88 2.00 3.61
C ILE A 118 -4.82 0.80 3.65
N HIS A 119 -6.11 1.09 3.78
CA HIS A 119 -7.18 0.13 3.63
C HIS A 119 -8.07 0.56 2.48
N THR A 120 -8.39 -0.37 1.58
CA THR A 120 -9.36 -0.10 0.50
C THR A 120 -10.24 -1.32 0.25
N HIS A 121 -11.36 -1.09 -0.43
CA HIS A 121 -12.22 -2.14 -1.00
C HIS A 121 -12.04 -2.17 -2.52
N SER A 122 -10.79 -2.27 -2.98
CA SER A 122 -10.48 -2.28 -4.41
C SER A 122 -11.14 -3.47 -5.14
N PRO A 123 -11.59 -3.33 -6.39
CA PRO A 123 -12.43 -4.33 -7.06
C PRO A 123 -11.83 -5.74 -7.13
N TRP A 124 -10.56 -5.87 -7.52
CA TRP A 124 -9.96 -7.19 -7.75
C TRP A 124 -9.54 -7.88 -6.45
N ALA A 125 -8.98 -7.15 -5.49
CA ALA A 125 -8.70 -7.69 -4.16
C ALA A 125 -9.99 -8.05 -3.42
N SER A 126 -11.04 -7.25 -3.54
CA SER A 126 -12.36 -7.53 -2.95
C SER A 126 -13.00 -8.77 -3.57
N ALA A 127 -12.76 -9.07 -4.86
CA ALA A 127 -13.21 -10.32 -5.46
C ALA A 127 -12.52 -11.54 -4.83
N LEU A 128 -11.21 -11.47 -4.52
CA LEU A 128 -10.52 -12.52 -3.77
C LEU A 128 -11.03 -12.63 -2.32
N ALA A 129 -11.23 -11.50 -1.65
CA ALA A 129 -11.80 -11.44 -0.30
C ALA A 129 -13.19 -12.07 -0.25
N ALA A 130 -14.06 -11.77 -1.22
CA ALA A 130 -15.40 -12.35 -1.34
C ALA A 130 -15.35 -13.85 -1.62
N ALA A 131 -14.38 -14.30 -2.42
CA ALA A 131 -14.13 -15.73 -2.69
C ALA A 131 -13.38 -16.43 -1.54
N ARG A 132 -13.01 -15.71 -0.48
CA ARG A 132 -12.22 -16.21 0.65
C ARG A 132 -10.91 -16.87 0.19
N GLN A 133 -10.26 -16.28 -0.81
CA GLN A 133 -9.00 -16.77 -1.38
C GLN A 133 -7.82 -15.91 -0.90
N PRO A 134 -6.72 -16.51 -0.44
CA PRO A 134 -5.48 -15.78 -0.20
C PRO A 134 -4.85 -15.34 -1.53
N LEU A 135 -3.94 -14.38 -1.45
CA LEU A 135 -3.14 -13.95 -2.59
C LEU A 135 -2.06 -14.99 -2.91
N VAL A 136 -1.87 -15.27 -4.19
CA VAL A 136 -0.82 -16.16 -4.71
C VAL A 136 0.14 -15.34 -5.57
N ILE A 137 1.40 -15.25 -5.16
CA ILE A 137 2.43 -14.53 -5.91
C ILE A 137 2.90 -15.41 -7.06
N SER A 138 2.25 -15.27 -8.22
CA SER A 138 2.53 -16.06 -9.43
C SER A 138 3.27 -15.29 -10.53
N GLN A 139 3.69 -14.05 -10.27
CA GLN A 139 4.41 -13.22 -11.23
C GLN A 139 5.44 -12.33 -10.52
N MET A 140 6.62 -12.14 -11.14
CA MET A 140 7.80 -11.52 -10.53
C MET A 140 7.56 -10.08 -10.02
N ASP A 141 6.83 -9.25 -10.75
CA ASP A 141 6.56 -7.86 -10.34
C ASP A 141 5.67 -7.80 -9.08
N MET A 142 4.99 -8.89 -8.71
CA MET A 142 4.16 -8.97 -7.50
C MET A 142 4.93 -9.51 -6.28
N THR A 143 6.21 -9.84 -6.44
CA THR A 143 7.07 -10.34 -5.34
C THR A 143 7.28 -9.38 -4.17
N PRO A 144 7.04 -8.04 -4.23
CA PRO A 144 6.97 -7.21 -3.03
C PRO A 144 5.94 -7.66 -1.98
N LEU A 145 5.04 -8.60 -2.32
CA LEU A 145 4.06 -9.21 -1.41
C LEU A 145 4.39 -10.69 -1.09
N HIS A 146 5.54 -11.20 -1.55
CA HIS A 146 5.97 -12.58 -1.32
C HIS A 146 6.23 -12.83 0.17
N ASN A 147 5.56 -13.83 0.75
CA ASN A 147 5.52 -14.11 2.19
C ASN A 147 5.06 -12.93 3.09
N ASP A 148 4.58 -11.84 2.48
CA ASP A 148 4.25 -10.56 3.14
C ASP A 148 2.78 -10.16 2.98
N CYS A 149 1.93 -11.07 2.50
CA CYS A 149 0.48 -10.92 2.47
C CYS A 149 -0.20 -11.98 3.35
N ALA A 150 -0.75 -11.56 4.49
CA ALA A 150 -1.57 -12.38 5.36
C ALA A 150 -2.97 -12.62 4.77
N PHE A 151 -3.71 -13.55 5.37
CA PHE A 151 -5.11 -13.79 5.06
C PHE A 151 -5.91 -14.00 6.34
N LEU A 152 -6.94 -13.17 6.54
CA LEU A 152 -7.93 -13.36 7.60
C LEU A 152 -9.18 -14.00 6.99
N GLY A 153 -9.42 -15.27 7.34
CA GLY A 153 -10.47 -16.09 6.71
C GLY A 153 -11.89 -15.89 7.26
N GLU A 154 -12.03 -15.24 8.42
CA GLU A 154 -13.30 -14.96 9.10
C GLU A 154 -13.44 -13.46 9.32
N TRP A 155 -14.52 -12.87 8.83
CA TRP A 155 -14.75 -11.43 8.94
C TRP A 155 -15.19 -11.08 10.37
N PRO A 156 -14.47 -10.22 11.10
CA PRO A 156 -14.82 -9.88 12.48
C PRO A 156 -15.98 -8.87 12.57
N GLY A 157 -16.47 -8.36 11.43
CA GLY A 157 -17.49 -7.32 11.37
C GLY A 157 -16.93 -5.97 10.93
N VAL A 158 -17.74 -4.93 11.04
CA VAL A 158 -17.35 -3.57 10.66
C VAL A 158 -16.36 -3.03 11.71
N PRO A 159 -15.11 -2.65 11.34
CA PRO A 159 -14.03 -2.43 12.30
C PRO A 159 -14.06 -1.04 12.94
N ILE A 160 -15.11 -0.79 13.73
CA ILE A 160 -15.30 0.46 14.48
C ILE A 160 -15.11 0.30 15.99
N ALA A 161 -14.95 -0.93 16.50
CA ALA A 161 -14.65 -1.21 17.88
C ALA A 161 -13.23 -1.79 18.04
N ASP A 162 -12.87 -2.13 19.27
CA ASP A 162 -11.52 -2.57 19.62
C ASP A 162 -11.27 -4.03 19.26
N ASP A 163 -12.29 -4.89 19.38
CA ASP A 163 -12.17 -6.32 19.12
C ASP A 163 -11.77 -6.60 17.66
N GLU A 164 -12.35 -5.89 16.68
CA GLU A 164 -11.94 -6.05 15.27
C GLU A 164 -10.50 -5.59 15.05
N GLY A 165 -10.07 -4.53 15.76
CA GLY A 165 -8.70 -4.04 15.72
C GLY A 165 -7.69 -5.06 16.22
N VAL A 166 -7.96 -5.70 17.36
CA VAL A 166 -7.15 -6.80 17.89
C VAL A 166 -7.05 -7.93 16.87
N ILE A 167 -8.18 -8.45 16.39
CA ILE A 167 -8.22 -9.59 15.46
C ILE A 167 -7.44 -9.29 14.17
N ILE A 168 -7.64 -8.12 13.58
CA ILE A 168 -6.98 -7.76 12.32
C ILE A 168 -5.47 -7.56 12.54
N SER A 169 -5.07 -6.90 13.62
CA SER A 169 -3.65 -6.67 13.92
C SER A 169 -2.89 -7.97 14.22
N GLU A 170 -3.50 -8.91 14.95
CA GLU A 170 -2.93 -10.23 15.21
C GLU A 170 -2.81 -11.06 13.93
N ALA A 171 -3.84 -11.02 13.07
CA ALA A 171 -3.84 -11.74 11.80
C ALA A 171 -2.81 -11.19 10.80
N LEU A 172 -2.57 -9.87 10.81
CA LEU A 172 -1.51 -9.24 10.02
C LEU A 172 -0.13 -9.70 10.51
N GLY A 173 0.08 -9.72 11.83
CA GLY A 173 1.36 -10.04 12.45
C GLY A 173 2.48 -9.13 11.94
N GLU A 174 3.59 -9.73 11.49
CA GLU A 174 4.75 -8.99 10.98
C GLU A 174 4.67 -8.65 9.47
N LYS A 175 3.63 -9.13 8.78
CA LYS A 175 3.49 -8.94 7.33
C LYS A 175 3.15 -7.50 6.97
N LYS A 176 3.36 -7.14 5.70
CA LYS A 176 3.10 -5.80 5.16
C LYS A 176 1.73 -5.65 4.52
N ALA A 177 1.00 -6.74 4.30
CA ALA A 177 -0.34 -6.71 3.73
C ALA A 177 -1.22 -7.81 4.31
N ILE A 178 -2.54 -7.65 4.19
CA ILE A 178 -3.52 -8.66 4.55
C ILE A 178 -4.76 -8.57 3.66
N ILE A 179 -5.24 -9.71 3.16
CA ILE A 179 -6.59 -9.83 2.59
C ILE A 179 -7.55 -10.26 3.70
N LEU A 180 -8.65 -9.51 3.85
CA LEU A 180 -9.69 -9.70 4.86
C LEU A 180 -10.93 -10.28 4.17
N ALA A 181 -11.24 -11.55 4.41
CA ALA A 181 -12.42 -12.20 3.82
C ALA A 181 -13.70 -11.37 4.04
N HIS A 182 -14.55 -11.31 3.00
CA HIS A 182 -15.79 -10.52 2.97
C HIS A 182 -15.65 -8.99 3.15
N HIS A 183 -14.44 -8.44 3.15
CA HIS A 183 -14.21 -7.03 3.44
C HIS A 183 -13.37 -6.32 2.38
N GLY A 184 -12.07 -6.56 2.34
CA GLY A 184 -11.12 -5.82 1.48
C GLY A 184 -9.69 -6.21 1.81
N TYR A 185 -8.76 -5.27 1.70
CA TYR A 185 -7.37 -5.49 2.12
C TYR A 185 -6.81 -4.33 2.93
N LEU A 186 -5.72 -4.57 3.66
CA LEU A 186 -4.90 -3.53 4.26
C LEU A 186 -3.44 -3.71 3.82
N THR A 187 -2.72 -2.60 3.62
CA THR A 187 -1.26 -2.54 3.53
C THR A 187 -0.68 -1.67 4.64
N ALA A 188 0.47 -2.09 5.18
CA ALA A 188 1.21 -1.44 6.24
C ALA A 188 2.66 -1.23 5.77
N GLY A 189 3.06 0.03 5.63
CA GLY A 189 4.39 0.43 5.16
C GLY A 189 5.15 1.25 6.18
N THR A 190 6.47 1.22 6.08
CA THR A 190 7.39 2.10 6.85
C THR A 190 7.33 3.55 6.37
N SER A 191 6.71 3.80 5.21
CA SER A 191 6.41 5.13 4.68
C SER A 191 5.08 5.13 3.92
N CYS A 192 4.56 6.33 3.63
CA CYS A 192 3.34 6.48 2.84
C CYS A 192 3.52 5.99 1.39
N GLU A 193 4.70 6.23 0.82
CA GLU A 193 5.07 5.75 -0.51
C GLU A 193 5.13 4.22 -0.57
N GLU A 194 5.70 3.57 0.45
CA GLU A 194 5.76 2.10 0.51
C GLU A 194 4.37 1.49 0.66
N ALA A 195 3.53 2.01 1.57
CA ALA A 195 2.16 1.52 1.75
C ALA A 195 1.34 1.67 0.44
N THR A 196 1.51 2.80 -0.26
CA THR A 196 0.85 3.07 -1.55
C THR A 196 1.38 2.13 -2.64
N TYR A 197 2.69 1.91 -2.69
CA TYR A 197 3.32 0.96 -3.60
C TYR A 197 2.75 -0.44 -3.42
N LEU A 198 2.76 -0.96 -2.20
CA LEU A 198 2.20 -2.27 -1.89
C LEU A 198 0.70 -2.36 -2.24
N SER A 199 -0.07 -1.31 -1.96
CA SER A 199 -1.50 -1.25 -2.25
C SER A 199 -1.78 -1.36 -3.76
N VAL A 200 -1.07 -0.58 -4.59
CA VAL A 200 -1.18 -0.66 -6.06
C VAL A 200 -0.76 -2.03 -6.59
N TYR A 201 0.30 -2.63 -6.04
CA TYR A 201 0.74 -3.95 -6.46
C TYR A 201 -0.19 -5.07 -5.96
N LEU A 202 -0.82 -4.93 -4.81
CA LEU A 202 -1.78 -5.90 -4.29
C LEU A 202 -3.01 -5.99 -5.19
N GLU A 203 -3.57 -4.84 -5.59
CA GLU A 203 -4.70 -4.82 -6.51
C GLU A 203 -4.31 -5.41 -7.89
N ARG A 204 -3.11 -5.10 -8.38
CA ARG A 204 -2.59 -5.69 -9.62
C ARG A 204 -2.37 -7.20 -9.51
N ALA A 205 -1.88 -7.67 -8.37
CA ALA A 205 -1.66 -9.09 -8.09
C ALA A 205 -3.00 -9.84 -8.06
N ALA A 206 -4.01 -9.28 -7.37
CA ALA A 206 -5.34 -9.86 -7.32
C ALA A 206 -5.98 -9.95 -8.71
N ARG A 207 -5.87 -8.88 -9.51
CA ARG A 207 -6.31 -8.86 -10.91
C ARG A 207 -5.61 -9.93 -11.75
N MET A 208 -4.30 -10.07 -11.57
CA MET A 208 -3.51 -11.09 -12.29
C MET A 208 -3.95 -12.49 -11.90
N GLN A 209 -4.08 -12.79 -10.61
CA GLN A 209 -4.51 -14.09 -10.09
C GLN A 209 -5.86 -14.50 -10.68
N ILE A 210 -6.87 -13.62 -10.65
CA ILE A 210 -8.21 -13.91 -11.17
C ILE A 210 -8.16 -14.19 -12.68
N ARG A 211 -7.42 -13.38 -13.44
CA ARG A 211 -7.31 -13.56 -14.91
C ARG A 211 -6.52 -14.81 -15.28
N ALA A 212 -5.44 -15.09 -14.56
CA ALA A 212 -4.56 -16.23 -14.85
C ALA A 212 -5.21 -17.56 -14.48
N GLN A 213 -6.11 -17.60 -13.49
CA GLN A 213 -6.89 -18.80 -13.15
C GLN A 213 -7.73 -19.34 -14.31
N ALA A 214 -8.10 -18.51 -15.29
CA ALA A 214 -8.79 -18.95 -16.51
C ALA A 214 -7.94 -19.93 -17.35
N PHE A 215 -6.62 -19.94 -17.18
CA PHE A 215 -5.69 -20.83 -17.88
C PHE A 215 -5.31 -22.08 -17.06
N GLY A 216 -5.85 -22.24 -15.86
CA GLY A 216 -5.63 -23.40 -15.00
C GLY A 216 -5.13 -23.04 -13.60
N LYS A 217 -4.59 -24.04 -12.90
CA LYS A 217 -4.06 -23.85 -11.54
C LYS A 217 -2.86 -22.91 -11.57
N LEU A 218 -2.85 -21.93 -10.68
CA LEU A 218 -1.71 -21.03 -10.50
C LEU A 218 -0.53 -21.76 -9.87
N THR A 219 0.66 -21.43 -10.36
CA THR A 219 1.93 -21.85 -9.78
C THR A 219 2.61 -20.61 -9.21
N PRO A 220 2.96 -20.59 -7.91
CA PRO A 220 3.73 -19.51 -7.34
C PRO A 220 5.10 -19.36 -8.02
N VAL A 221 5.67 -18.16 -7.94
CA VAL A 221 7.10 -17.96 -8.26
C VAL A 221 7.93 -18.81 -7.29
N ASP A 222 9.06 -19.35 -7.76
CA ASP A 222 10.01 -20.06 -6.90
C ASP A 222 10.40 -19.21 -5.68
N ASP A 223 10.38 -19.81 -4.49
CA ASP A 223 10.51 -19.09 -3.22
C ASP A 223 11.84 -18.32 -3.10
N THR A 224 12.95 -18.91 -3.56
CA THR A 224 14.27 -18.26 -3.51
C THR A 224 14.34 -17.09 -4.49
N LEU A 225 13.82 -17.27 -5.71
CA LEU A 225 13.78 -16.21 -6.71
C LEU A 225 12.81 -15.09 -6.33
N ALA A 226 11.69 -15.44 -5.67
CA ALA A 226 10.70 -14.50 -5.19
C ALA A 226 11.25 -13.65 -4.03
N ALA A 227 11.93 -14.25 -3.07
CA ALA A 227 12.60 -13.53 -1.98
C ALA A 227 13.68 -12.56 -2.51
N GLU A 228 14.46 -12.98 -3.50
CA GLU A 228 15.46 -12.10 -4.10
C GLU A 228 14.83 -10.91 -4.85
N ALA A 229 13.75 -11.15 -5.59
CA ALA A 229 13.03 -10.10 -6.31
C ALA A 229 12.27 -9.16 -5.35
N HIS A 230 11.70 -9.69 -4.28
CA HIS A 230 11.07 -8.95 -3.19
C HIS A 230 12.01 -7.87 -2.65
N ASP A 231 13.20 -8.27 -2.20
CA ASP A 231 14.18 -7.36 -1.59
C ASP A 231 14.68 -6.32 -2.60
N TYR A 232 14.84 -6.73 -3.86
CA TYR A 232 15.25 -5.82 -4.92
C TYR A 232 14.19 -4.76 -5.21
N LEU A 233 12.93 -5.16 -5.39
CA LEU A 233 11.84 -4.25 -5.76
C LEU A 233 11.42 -3.33 -4.61
N LEU A 234 11.63 -3.74 -3.36
CA LEU A 234 11.38 -2.91 -2.18
C LEU A 234 12.54 -1.97 -1.79
N LYS A 235 13.64 -1.93 -2.56
CA LYS A 235 14.66 -0.89 -2.37
C LYS A 235 13.99 0.49 -2.37
N THR A 236 14.27 1.31 -1.35
CA THR A 236 13.64 2.62 -1.15
C THR A 236 13.71 3.51 -2.39
N SER A 237 14.80 3.43 -3.16
CA SER A 237 14.96 4.19 -4.40
C SER A 237 13.95 3.78 -5.48
N ILE A 238 13.61 2.49 -5.60
CA ILE A 238 12.61 1.97 -6.55
C ILE A 238 11.21 2.37 -6.10
N VAL A 239 10.89 2.18 -4.82
CA VAL A 239 9.58 2.55 -4.26
C VAL A 239 9.32 4.05 -4.46
N LYS A 240 10.27 4.92 -4.05
CA LYS A 240 10.12 6.37 -4.19
C LYS A 240 10.08 6.83 -5.65
N ALA A 241 10.92 6.26 -6.53
CA ALA A 241 10.89 6.62 -7.94
C ALA A 241 9.57 6.21 -8.61
N THR A 242 9.05 5.04 -8.26
CA THR A 242 7.74 4.55 -8.73
C THR A 242 6.60 5.45 -8.24
N PHE A 243 6.59 5.78 -6.94
CA PHE A 243 5.60 6.71 -6.37
C PHE A 243 5.66 8.07 -7.07
N ASN A 244 6.86 8.64 -7.25
CA ASN A 244 7.06 9.90 -7.97
C ASN A 244 6.57 9.84 -9.42
N TYR A 245 6.71 8.69 -10.09
CA TYR A 245 6.15 8.48 -11.41
C TYR A 245 4.62 8.52 -11.37
N TRP A 246 3.98 7.82 -10.45
CA TRP A 246 2.52 7.86 -10.31
C TRP A 246 2.00 9.25 -9.94
N CYS A 247 2.69 10.02 -9.09
CA CYS A 247 2.34 11.43 -8.84
C CYS A 247 2.28 12.27 -10.12
N ARG A 248 3.12 11.99 -11.12
CA ARG A 248 3.04 12.69 -12.41
C ARG A 248 1.84 12.25 -13.24
N GLN A 249 1.33 11.04 -13.03
CA GLN A 249 0.16 10.52 -13.73
C GLN A 249 -1.17 11.01 -13.14
N THR A 250 -1.22 11.33 -11.85
CA THR A 250 -2.47 11.79 -11.19
C THR A 250 -3.03 13.10 -11.72
N HIS A 251 -2.21 13.91 -12.41
CA HIS A 251 -2.62 15.19 -12.99
C HIS A 251 -3.14 15.06 -14.43
N GLY A 252 -3.23 13.84 -14.98
CA GLY A 252 -3.49 13.59 -16.40
C GLY A 252 -2.29 13.94 -17.28
N ILE A 253 -2.09 13.21 -18.38
CA ILE A 253 -1.04 13.55 -19.34
C ILE A 253 -1.48 14.84 -20.06
N ALA A 254 -0.84 15.98 -19.76
CA ALA A 254 -0.94 17.15 -20.63
C ALA A 254 -0.34 16.80 -22.00
N ALA A 255 -0.99 17.22 -23.09
CA ALA A 255 -0.60 16.86 -24.45
C ALA A 255 0.88 17.21 -24.73
N LEU A 256 1.57 16.34 -25.47
CA LEU A 256 2.85 16.69 -26.07
C LEU A 256 2.58 17.77 -27.13
N ASP A 257 2.95 19.02 -26.85
CA ASP A 257 3.14 20.03 -27.90
C ASP A 257 4.39 19.65 -28.71
N LEU A 258 4.20 18.72 -29.65
CA LEU A 258 5.15 18.45 -30.70
C LEU A 258 5.13 19.66 -31.65
N LYS A 259 6.22 20.44 -31.65
CA LYS A 259 6.52 21.36 -32.75
C LYS A 259 7.01 20.60 -33.97
#